data_AF-A0A0N4TFR3-F1
#
_entry.id   AF-A0A0N4TFR3-F1
#
_cell.length_a   1.000
_cell.length_b   1.000
_cell.length_c   1.000
_cell.angle_alpha   90.00
_cell.angle_beta   90.00
_cell.angle_gamma   90.00
#
_symmetry.space_group_name_H-M   'P 1'
#
loop_
_entity.id
_entity.type
_entity.pdbx_description
1 polymer ?
#
loop_
_entity_poly.entity_id
_entity_poly.type
_entity_poly.pdbx_seq_one_letter_code
_entity_poly.pdbx_strand_id
1 'polypeptide(L)' 'MLSKFLSKDTAKVIDAYYEAIVARRPKLSYRIGWDTSLIFYPYSFMPLRVQCHLMRFLMNWFGAPVRKQPVRKQET' A
#
# COMPACT_ATOMS: atom_id res chain seq x y z
N MET A 1 -15.79 -8.89 0.84
CA MET A 1 -15.62 -7.47 1.24
C MET A 1 -14.67 -6.71 0.32
N LEU A 2 -13.48 -7.23 -0.02
CA LEU A 2 -12.53 -6.57 -0.93
C LEU A 2 -13.12 -6.20 -2.31
N SER A 3 -13.98 -7.03 -2.86
CA SER A 3 -14.62 -6.83 -4.17
C SER A 3 -15.52 -5.59 -4.27
N LYS A 4 -15.91 -4.98 -3.14
CA LYS A 4 -16.63 -3.70 -3.13
C LYS A 4 -15.69 -2.49 -3.26
N PHE A 5 -14.45 -2.62 -2.82
CA PHE A 5 -13.44 -1.55 -2.87
C PHE A 5 -12.58 -1.61 -4.12
N LEU A 6 -12.52 -2.78 -4.77
CA LEU A 6 -11.79 -2.95 -6.02
C LEU A 6 -12.58 -2.33 -7.18
N SER A 7 -12.00 -1.33 -7.85
CA SER A 7 -12.54 -0.85 -9.11
C SER A 7 -12.58 -2.01 -10.10
N LYS A 8 -13.76 -2.26 -10.70
CA LYS A 8 -13.90 -3.23 -11.80
C LYS A 8 -13.26 -2.73 -13.09
N ASP A 9 -13.15 -1.41 -13.24
CA ASP A 9 -12.54 -0.79 -14.39
C ASP A 9 -11.02 -0.72 -14.21
N THR A 10 -10.30 -1.40 -15.11
CA THR A 10 -8.85 -1.48 -15.18
C THR A 10 -8.26 -0.62 -16.31
N ALA A 11 -9.08 0.11 -17.07
CA ALA A 11 -8.63 0.91 -18.21
C ALA A 11 -7.50 1.88 -17.84
N LYS A 12 -7.61 2.56 -16.70
CA LYS A 12 -6.58 3.49 -16.21
C LYS A 12 -5.22 2.83 -15.97
N VAL A 13 -5.22 1.56 -15.58
CA VAL A 13 -3.99 0.79 -15.38
C VAL A 13 -3.39 0.44 -16.75
N ILE A 14 -4.22 -0.06 -17.65
CA ILE A 14 -3.83 -0.45 -19.01
C ILE A 14 -3.23 0.75 -19.76
N ASP A 15 -3.90 1.91 -19.74
CA ASP A 15 -3.44 3.14 -20.39
C ASP A 15 -2.08 3.61 -19.86
N ALA A 16 -1.88 3.56 -18.55
CA ALA A 16 -0.61 3.94 -17.95
C ALA A 16 0.54 2.99 -18.36
N TYR A 17 0.26 1.70 -18.50
CA TYR A 17 1.23 0.73 -19.03
C TYR A 17 1.55 1.01 -20.49
N TYR A 18 0.53 1.27 -21.32
CA TYR A 18 0.75 1.65 -22.72
C TYR A 18 1.57 2.94 -22.83
N GLU A 19 1.26 3.97 -22.03
CA GLU A 19 2.04 5.21 -21.98
C GLU A 19 3.49 4.94 -21.58
N ALA A 20 3.74 4.07 -20.60
CA ALA A 20 5.09 3.71 -20.16
C ALA A 20 5.91 3.01 -21.25
N ILE A 21 5.29 2.15 -22.06
CA ILE A 21 5.96 1.41 -23.13
C ILE A 21 6.24 2.31 -24.34
N VAL A 22 5.29 3.19 -24.70
CA VAL A 22 5.36 4.02 -25.90
C VAL A 22 6.18 5.29 -25.68
N ALA A 23 6.33 5.76 -24.44
CA ALA A 23 7.03 7.01 -24.14
C ALA A 23 8.52 6.97 -24.54
N ARG A 24 8.94 7.95 -25.35
CA ARG A 24 10.37 8.16 -25.69
C ARG A 24 11.26 8.41 -24.45
N ARG A 25 10.68 8.95 -23.37
CA ARG A 25 11.32 9.15 -22.06
C ARG A 25 10.33 8.75 -20.96
N PRO A 26 10.33 7.49 -20.50
CA PRO A 26 9.37 7.01 -19.53
C PRO A 26 9.58 7.67 -18.16
N LYS A 27 8.48 7.87 -17.43
CA LYS A 27 8.52 8.36 -16.06
C LYS A 27 9.01 7.24 -15.13
N LEU A 28 9.77 7.60 -14.09
CA LEU A 28 10.23 6.64 -13.07
C LEU A 28 9.06 5.97 -12.32
N SER A 29 7.94 6.68 -12.17
CA SER A 29 6.76 6.25 -11.42
C SER A 29 5.50 6.71 -12.13
N TYR A 30 4.71 5.76 -12.61
CA TYR A 30 3.34 6.00 -13.07
C TYR A 30 2.41 5.77 -11.88
N ARG A 31 1.72 6.82 -11.43
CA ARG A 31 0.79 6.74 -10.30
C ARG A 31 -0.61 6.60 -10.84
N ILE A 32 -1.17 5.41 -10.70
CA ILE A 32 -2.53 5.11 -11.13
C ILE A 32 -3.41 5.01 -9.89
N GLY A 33 -4.57 5.66 -9.93
CA GLY A 33 -5.55 5.60 -8.86
C GLY A 33 -5.47 6.78 -7.88
N TRP A 34 -6.61 7.03 -7.26
CA TRP A 34 -6.76 8.08 -6.26
C TRP A 34 -6.14 7.68 -4.91
N ASP A 35 -6.14 6.39 -4.62
CA ASP A 35 -5.48 5.76 -3.47
C ASP A 35 -3.96 5.99 -3.52
N THR A 36 -3.34 5.80 -4.68
CA THR A 36 -1.91 6.08 -4.87
C THR A 36 -1.59 7.55 -4.61
N SER A 37 -2.45 8.45 -5.08
CA SER A 37 -2.21 9.90 -4.97
C SER A 37 -2.49 10.47 -3.58
N LEU A 38 -3.58 10.03 -2.93
CA LEU A 38 -4.03 10.59 -1.65
C LEU A 38 -3.51 9.86 -0.42
N ILE A 39 -3.18 8.57 -0.53
CA ILE A 39 -2.82 7.73 0.62
C ILE A 39 -1.36 7.32 0.51
N PHE A 40 -0.99 6.61 -0.56
CA PHE A 40 0.35 6.01 -0.65
C PHE A 40 1.44 7.07 -0.85
N TYR A 41 1.22 8.07 -1.70
CA TYR A 41 2.21 9.11 -1.94
C TYR A 41 2.58 9.95 -0.72
N PRO A 42 1.62 10.51 0.05
CA PRO A 42 1.98 11.23 1.28
C PRO A 42 2.54 10.29 2.34
N TYR A 43 2.06 9.05 2.44
CA TYR A 43 2.61 8.07 3.37
C TYR A 43 4.09 7.78 3.09
N SER A 44 4.49 7.67 1.82
CA SER A 44 5.89 7.46 1.41
C SER A 44 6.82 8.61 1.80
N PHE A 45 6.31 9.83 1.97
CA PHE A 45 7.10 10.98 2.39
C PHE A 45 7.30 11.05 3.91
N MET A 46 6.49 10.31 4.70
CA MET A 46 6.58 10.35 6.15
C MET A 46 7.83 9.63 6.69
N PRO A 47 8.42 10.09 7.81
CA PRO A 47 9.51 9.39 8.48
C PRO A 47 9.10 7.99 8.95
N LEU A 48 10.06 7.06 8.99
CA LEU A 48 9.83 5.65 9.32
C LEU A 48 9.06 5.45 10.65
N ARG A 49 9.35 6.25 11.68
CA ARG A 49 8.66 6.15 12.97
C ARG A 49 7.17 6.47 12.87
N VAL A 50 6.83 7.50 12.09
CA VAL A 50 5.45 7.92 11.85
C VAL A 50 4.72 6.87 11.02
N GLN A 51 5.37 6.34 9.98
CA GLN A 51 4.85 5.24 9.17
C GLN A 51 4.50 4.01 10.03
N CYS A 52 5.43 3.56 10.89
CA CYS A 52 5.19 2.42 11.79
C CYS A 52 4.04 2.68 12.78
N HIS A 53 3.92 3.90 13.30
CA HIS A 53 2.84 4.25 14.21
C HIS A 53 1.48 4.26 13.51
N LEU A 54 1.40 4.86 12.31
CA LEU A 54 0.20 4.88 11.50
C LEU A 54 -0.22 3.46 11.09
N MET A 55 0.73 2.62 10.67
CA MET A 55 0.46 1.25 10.29
C MET A 55 -0.04 0.41 11.48
N ARG A 56 0.56 0.58 12.67
CA ARG A 56 0.06 -0.04 13.91
C ARG A 56 -1.35 0.40 14.24
N PHE A 57 -1.63 1.70 14.13
CA PHE A 57 -2.96 2.25 14.36
C PHE A 57 -4.00 1.65 13.39
N LEU A 58 -3.69 1.63 12.09
CA LEU A 58 -4.54 1.02 11.06
C LEU A 58 -4.76 -0.47 11.33
N MET A 59 -3.71 -1.23 11.65
CA MET A 59 -3.82 -2.66 11.95
C MET A 59 -4.73 -2.95 13.15
N ASN A 60 -4.65 -2.13 14.21
CA ASN A 60 -5.54 -2.25 15.35
C ASN A 60 -6.99 -1.97 14.97
N TRP A 61 -7.23 -0.95 14.12
CA TRP A 61 -8.56 -0.59 13.66
C TRP A 61 -9.20 -1.67 12.77
N PHE A 62 -8.41 -2.25 11.86
CA PHE A 62 -8.87 -3.28 10.93
C PHE A 62 -8.88 -4.71 11.53
N GLY A 63 -8.55 -4.85 12.82
CA GLY A 63 -8.57 -6.15 13.51
C GLY A 63 -7.54 -7.13 12.94
N ALA A 64 -6.34 -6.66 12.63
CA ALA A 64 -5.27 -7.51 12.11
C ALA A 64 -4.91 -8.61 13.14
N PRO A 65 -4.67 -9.85 12.69
CA PRO A 65 -4.28 -10.93 13.60
C PRO A 65 -2.95 -10.59 14.27
N VAL A 66 -2.99 -10.40 15.59
CA VAL A 66 -1.78 -10.21 16.39
C VAL A 66 -0.96 -11.49 16.31
N ARG A 67 0.29 -11.40 15.83
CA ARG A 67 1.22 -12.52 15.90
C ARG A 67 1.37 -12.89 17.37
N LYS A 68 0.89 -14.08 17.75
CA LYS A 68 1.29 -14.71 19.00
C LYS A 68 2.81 -14.91 18.92
N GLN A 69 3.58 -14.18 19.72
CA GLN A 69 5.01 -14.44 19.81
C GLN A 69 5.19 -15.89 20.28
N PRO A 70 6.14 -16.65 19.71
CA PRO A 70 6.46 -17.95 20.28
C PRO A 70 6.89 -17.71 21.73
N VAL A 71 6.19 -18.33 22.67
CA VAL A 71 6.56 -18.32 24.09
C VAL A 71 7.99 -18.81 24.16
N ARG A 72 8.93 -17.94 24.55
CA ARG A 72 10.30 -18.36 24.83
C ARG A 72 10.18 -19.35 25.99
N LYS A 73 10.28 -20.65 25.70
CA LYS A 73 10.38 -21.68 26.73
C LYS A 73 11.56 -21.26 27.59
N GLN A 74 11.29 -20.88 28.84
CA GLN A 74 12.36 -20.75 29.80
C GLN A 74 12.84 -22.18 30.05
N GLU A 75 14.04 -22.48 29.59
CA GLU A 75 14.73 -23.72 29.91
C GLU A 75 15.08 -23.64 31.39
N THR A 76 14.46 -24.54 32.17
CA THR A 76 14.80 -24.83 33.56
C THR A 76 15.91 -25.87 33.59
#